data_AF-D4J7G4-F1
#
_entry.id   AF-D4J7G4-F1
#
_cell.length_a   1.000
_cell.length_b   1.000
_cell.length_c   1.000
_cell.angle_alpha   90.00
_cell.angle_beta   90.00
_cell.angle_gamma   90.00
#
_symmetry.space_group_name_H-M   'P 1'
#
loop_
_entity.id
_entity.type
_entity.pdbx_description
1 polymer ?
#
loop_
_entity_poly.entity_id
_entity_poly.type
_entity_poly.pdbx_seq_one_letter_code
_entity_poly.pdbx_strand_id
1 'polypeptide(L)'
;MAFAYVPMSPDDKKLLEMIFTDEFMQAETNFEAFRDFQSSSAVFTNWKSDIMVYNEEVFDGFVRESTRFTSWDEMVRTAADRAFSEKDE
;
A
#
# COMPACT_ATOMS: atom_id res chain seq x y z
N MET A 1 12.26 5.58 15.52
CA MET A 1 12.33 5.92 14.09
C MET A 1 13.25 4.95 13.35
N ALA A 2 12.65 3.88 12.85
CA ALA A 2 13.28 2.96 11.91
C ALA A 2 12.81 3.33 10.49
N PHE A 3 13.73 3.37 9.55
CA PHE A 3 13.41 3.45 8.14
C PHE A 3 13.32 2.02 7.60
N ALA A 4 12.22 1.70 6.94
CA ALA A 4 12.07 0.46 6.21
C ALA A 4 12.70 0.61 4.82
N TYR A 5 13.39 -0.45 4.39
CA TYR A 5 13.98 -0.55 3.06
C TYR A 5 13.41 -1.79 2.40
N VAL A 6 12.44 -1.58 1.51
CA VAL A 6 11.73 -2.68 0.84
C VAL A 6 12.17 -2.71 -0.63
N PRO A 7 12.86 -3.77 -1.09
CA PRO A 7 13.12 -3.93 -2.52
C PRO A 7 11.80 -4.06 -3.25
N MET A 8 11.59 -3.21 -4.25
CA MET A 8 10.39 -3.15 -5.09
C MET A 8 10.78 -3.56 -6.51
N SER A 9 10.73 -4.87 -6.77
CA SER A 9 10.92 -5.41 -8.11
C SER A 9 9.74 -4.99 -9.01
N PRO A 10 9.89 -5.02 -10.34
CA PRO A 10 8.77 -4.78 -11.26
C PRO A 10 7.57 -5.69 -10.99
N ASP A 11 7.84 -6.95 -10.62
CA ASP A 11 6.81 -7.92 -10.24
C ASP A 11 6.10 -7.54 -8.94
N ASP A 12 6.83 -7.03 -7.94
CA ASP A 12 6.25 -6.56 -6.68
C ASP A 12 5.34 -5.34 -6.91
N LYS A 13 5.77 -4.39 -7.74
CA LYS A 13 4.96 -3.23 -8.12
C LYS A 13 3.67 -3.65 -8.82
N LYS A 14 3.78 -4.61 -9.76
CA LYS A 14 2.63 -5.16 -10.47
C LYS A 14 1.70 -5.94 -9.53
N LEU A 15 2.26 -6.64 -8.55
CA LEU A 15 1.48 -7.31 -7.51
C LEU A 15 0.70 -6.30 -6.68
N LEU A 16 1.33 -5.20 -6.25
CA LEU A 16 0.64 -4.13 -5.53
C LEU A 16 -0.51 -3.54 -6.35
N GLU A 17 -0.30 -3.24 -7.63
CA GLU A 17 -1.37 -2.78 -8.52
C GLU A 17 -2.49 -3.82 -8.72
N MET A 18 -2.17 -5.11 -8.58
CA MET A 18 -3.15 -6.20 -8.70
C MET A 18 -3.99 -6.39 -7.43
N ILE A 19 -3.38 -6.25 -6.25
CA ILE A 19 -4.07 -6.44 -4.96
C ILE A 19 -4.83 -5.19 -4.52
N PHE A 20 -4.32 -4.00 -4.85
CA PHE A 20 -4.95 -2.73 -4.55
C PHE A 20 -5.87 -2.31 -5.70
N THR A 21 -6.96 -3.05 -5.86
CA THR A 21 -8.01 -2.73 -6.83
C THR A 21 -8.77 -1.47 -6.40
N ASP A 22 -9.42 -0.81 -7.36
CA ASP A 22 -10.24 0.39 -7.08
C ASP A 22 -11.35 0.08 -6.05
N GLU A 23 -11.94 -1.11 -6.10
CA GLU A 23 -12.93 -1.57 -5.13
C GLU A 23 -12.37 -1.70 -3.72
N PHE A 24 -11.17 -2.26 -3.58
CA PHE A 24 -10.48 -2.32 -2.29
C PHE A 24 -10.16 -0.92 -1.78
N MET A 25 -9.64 -0.06 -2.66
CA MET A 25 -9.26 1.30 -2.29
C MET A 25 -10.48 2.10 -1.80
N GLN A 26 -11.60 2.04 -2.52
CA GLN A 26 -12.83 2.74 -2.12
C GLN A 26 -13.49 2.16 -0.87
N ALA A 27 -13.35 0.85 -0.64
CA ALA A 27 -13.92 0.19 0.54
C ALA A 27 -13.08 0.44 1.80
N GLU A 28 -11.75 0.44 1.67
CA GLU A 28 -10.84 0.40 2.82
C GLU A 28 -10.04 1.68 3.06
N THR A 29 -10.08 2.60 2.11
CA THR A 29 -9.34 3.86 2.14
C THR A 29 -10.23 5.03 1.71
N ASN A 30 -9.79 6.25 1.97
CA ASN A 30 -10.44 7.46 1.48
C ASN A 30 -10.05 7.82 0.02
N PHE A 31 -9.44 6.90 -0.73
CA PHE A 31 -8.96 7.12 -2.09
C PHE A 31 -9.78 6.33 -3.11
N GLU A 32 -9.94 6.88 -4.31
CA GLU A 32 -10.67 6.21 -5.40
C GLU A 32 -9.87 5.08 -6.04
N ALA A 33 -8.53 5.24 -6.12
CA ALA A 33 -7.63 4.27 -6.73
C ALA A 33 -6.26 4.23 -6.03
N PHE A 34 -5.49 3.15 -6.29
CA PHE A 34 -4.14 2.98 -5.73
C PHE A 34 -3.19 4.09 -6.16
N ARG A 35 -3.38 4.63 -7.37
CA ARG A 35 -2.58 5.74 -7.90
C ARG A 35 -2.73 7.01 -7.05
N ASP A 36 -3.92 7.29 -6.54
CA ASP A 36 -4.15 8.48 -5.69
C ASP A 36 -3.43 8.34 -4.37
N PHE A 37 -3.48 7.15 -3.77
CA PHE A 37 -2.70 6.81 -2.59
C PHE A 37 -1.20 6.97 -2.84
N GLN A 38 -0.68 6.47 -3.97
CA GLN A 38 0.74 6.63 -4.34
C GLN A 38 1.14 8.11 -4.50
N SER A 39 0.25 8.92 -5.09
CA SER A 39 0.45 10.35 -5.27
C SER A 39 0.50 11.09 -3.92
N SER A 40 -0.48 10.82 -3.04
CA SER A 40 -0.55 11.42 -1.70
C SER A 40 0.62 10.98 -0.81
N SER A 41 1.09 9.74 -0.97
CA SER A 41 2.22 9.21 -0.22
C SER A 41 3.60 9.52 -0.82
N ALA A 42 3.67 10.18 -1.98
CA ALA A 42 4.94 10.50 -2.65
C ALA A 42 5.86 11.41 -1.80
N VAL A 43 5.31 12.10 -0.79
CA VAL A 43 6.07 12.88 0.19
C VAL A 43 6.78 12.01 1.23
N PHE A 44 6.30 10.78 1.46
CA PHE A 44 6.83 9.85 2.45
C PHE A 44 7.70 8.75 1.83
N THR A 45 7.45 8.39 0.58
CA THR A 45 8.13 7.29 -0.10
C THR A 45 8.19 7.48 -1.61
N ASN A 46 9.23 6.92 -2.24
CA ASN A 46 9.39 6.97 -3.69
C ASN A 46 9.00 5.64 -4.34
N TRP A 47 7.77 5.57 -4.84
CA TRP A 47 7.22 4.42 -5.57
C TRP A 47 7.94 4.09 -6.89
N LYS A 48 8.63 5.06 -7.49
CA LYS A 48 9.36 4.84 -8.75
C LYS A 48 10.72 4.17 -8.55
N SER A 49 11.27 4.26 -7.34
CA SER A 49 12.55 3.67 -6.98
C SER A 49 12.49 2.13 -7.00
N ASP A 50 13.62 1.47 -7.26
CA ASP A 50 13.79 0.02 -7.10
C ASP A 50 13.79 -0.39 -5.62
N ILE A 51 14.04 0.57 -4.72
CA ILE A 51 13.96 0.38 -3.28
C ILE A 51 13.00 1.42 -2.74
N MET A 52 11.89 0.95 -2.16
CA MET A 52 10.96 1.79 -1.42
C MET A 52 11.56 2.04 -0.04
N VAL A 53 11.75 3.33 0.27
CA VAL A 53 12.27 3.76 1.56
C VAL A 53 11.24 4.67 2.20
N TYR A 54 10.79 4.29 3.38
CA TYR A 54 9.82 5.07 4.16
C TYR A 54 10.13 4.98 5.65
N ASN A 55 9.73 6.00 6.39
CA ASN A 55 9.77 5.96 7.85
C ASN A 55 8.51 5.24 8.35
N GLU A 56 8.68 4.14 9.06
CA GLU A 56 7.55 3.30 9.49
C GLU A 56 6.55 4.09 10.33
N GLU A 57 7.01 4.85 11.34
CA GLU A 57 6.13 5.61 12.23
C GLU A 57 5.32 6.68 11.49
N VAL A 58 5.95 7.38 10.54
CA VAL A 58 5.30 8.45 9.77
C VAL A 58 4.34 7.85 8.74
N PHE A 59 4.76 6.78 8.06
CA PHE A 59 3.96 6.16 7.02
C PHE A 59 2.75 5.43 7.60
N ASP A 60 2.92 4.73 8.72
CA ASP A 60 1.81 4.12 9.47
C ASP A 60 0.85 5.18 10.03
N GLY A 61 1.37 6.35 10.42
CA GLY A 61 0.55 7.51 10.76
C GLY A 61 -0.37 7.92 9.60
N PHE A 62 0.21 8.11 8.40
CA PHE A 62 -0.54 8.43 7.19
C PHE A 62 -1.59 7.36 6.83
N VAL A 63 -1.22 6.08 6.92
CA VAL A 63 -2.15 4.96 6.66
C VAL A 63 -3.30 4.98 7.65
N ARG A 64 -3.04 5.21 8.94
CA ARG A 64 -4.09 5.30 9.98
C ARG A 64 -5.03 6.49 9.79
N GLU A 65 -4.52 7.60 9.29
CA GLU A 65 -5.35 8.80 9.03
C GLU A 65 -6.15 8.68 7.74
N SER A 66 -5.63 7.95 6.75
CA SER A 66 -6.20 7.91 5.39
C SER A 66 -6.97 6.63 5.08
N THR A 67 -6.85 5.60 5.92
CA THR A 67 -7.41 4.27 5.72
C THR A 67 -7.94 3.71 7.05
N ARG A 68 -8.65 2.57 6.99
CA ARG A 68 -9.08 1.87 8.21
C ARG A 68 -7.96 1.13 8.94
N PHE A 69 -6.80 0.97 8.31
CA PHE A 69 -5.70 0.13 8.81
C PHE A 69 -4.76 0.90 9.74
N THR A 70 -4.08 0.18 10.64
CA THR A 70 -3.20 0.83 11.61
C THR A 70 -1.75 0.95 11.15
N SER A 71 -1.37 0.22 10.10
CA SER A 71 -0.03 0.16 9.52
C SER A 71 -0.07 -0.22 8.03
N TRP A 72 0.99 0.11 7.29
CA TRP A 72 1.11 -0.25 5.88
C TRP A 72 1.15 -1.78 5.66
N ASP A 73 1.86 -2.51 6.51
CA ASP A 73 1.96 -3.97 6.42
C ASP A 73 0.57 -4.64 6.55
N GLU A 74 -0.26 -4.18 7.49
CA GLU A 74 -1.63 -4.67 7.68
C GLU A 74 -2.50 -4.42 6.44
N MET A 75 -2.37 -3.22 5.85
CA MET A 75 -3.09 -2.85 4.63
C MET A 75 -2.69 -3.74 3.44
N VAL A 76 -1.39 -3.96 3.22
CA VAL A 76 -0.88 -4.84 2.14
C VAL A 76 -1.30 -6.29 2.35
N ARG A 77 -1.19 -6.80 3.58
CA ARG A 77 -1.61 -8.18 3.88
C ARG A 77 -3.10 -8.37 3.65
N THR A 78 -3.93 -7.41 4.07
CA THR A 78 -5.38 -7.50 3.86
C THR A 78 -5.75 -7.41 2.39
N ALA A 79 -5.09 -6.54 1.63
CA ALA A 79 -5.29 -6.43 0.18
C ALA A 79 -4.90 -7.74 -0.53
N ALA A 80 -3.75 -8.31 -0.17
CA ALA A 80 -3.30 -9.59 -0.71
C ALA A 80 -4.25 -10.72 -0.32
N ASP A 81 -4.63 -10.83 0.95
CA ASP A 81 -5.56 -11.84 1.45
C ASP A 81 -6.88 -11.76 0.69
N ARG A 82 -7.45 -10.57 0.49
CA ARG A 82 -8.66 -10.40 -0.32
C ARG A 82 -8.47 -10.82 -1.78
N ALA A 83 -7.41 -10.35 -2.43
CA ALA A 83 -7.14 -10.63 -3.84
C ALA A 83 -6.85 -12.11 -4.13
N PHE A 84 -6.31 -12.85 -3.16
CA PHE A 84 -6.00 -14.27 -3.28
C PHE A 84 -7.07 -15.19 -2.65
N SER A 85 -7.84 -14.72 -1.67
CA SER A 85 -8.94 -15.48 -1.07
C SER A 85 -10.15 -15.59 -2.02
N GLU A 86 -10.33 -14.65 -2.95
CA GLU A 86 -11.38 -14.74 -3.99
C GLU A 86 -11.00 -15.70 -5.14
N LYS A 87 -9.80 -16.29 -5.15
CA LYS A 87 -9.35 -17.23 -6.20
C LYS A 87 -9.58 -18.71 -5.87
N ASP A 88 -10.15 -19.02 -4.71
CA ASP A 88 -10.37 -20.41 -4.24
C ASP A 88 -11.84 -20.90 -4.41
N GLU A 89 -12.69 -20.21 -5.18
CA GLU A 89 -14.04 -20.70 -5.58
C GLU A 89 -14.18 -21.05 -7.06
#